data_AF-A0A0E3Z2I5-F1
#
_entry.id   AF-A0A0E3Z2I5-F1
#
_cell.length_a   1.000
_cell.length_b   1.000
_cell.length_c   1.000
_cell.angle_alpha   90.00
_cell.angle_beta   90.00
_cell.angle_gamma   90.00
#
_symmetry.space_group_name_H-M   'P 1'
#
loop_
_entity.id
_entity.type
_entity.pdbx_description
1 polymer ?
#
loop_
_entity_poly.entity_id
_entity_poly.type
_entity_poly.pdbx_seq_one_letter_code
_entity_poly.pdbx_strand_id
1 'polypeptide(L)'
;MKGLESLYGRYGPKRDCAKYPQVVVDAAGFALDQGKGRVERANRPEYAVSYFGAQYEGSAHAFFPYWDDASGAAPFMLTVDPGQKPGTLVVEGHDYGWKGGPPMPARYQPWLAGSPYAKCAG
;
A
#
# COMPACT_ATOMS: atom_id res chain seq x y z
N MET A 1 13.46 -0.61 6.23
CA MET A 1 12.84 -1.93 6.39
C MET A 1 13.83 -2.99 5.92
N LYS A 2 14.84 -3.28 6.72
CA LYS A 2 15.92 -4.20 6.31
C LYS A 2 15.36 -5.62 6.09
N GLY A 3 15.76 -6.29 5.01
CA GLY A 3 15.32 -7.66 4.70
C GLY A 3 14.07 -7.77 3.81
N LEU A 4 13.50 -6.65 3.36
CA LEU A 4 12.35 -6.58 2.46
C LEU A 4 12.71 -5.98 1.09
N GLU A 5 13.98 -6.05 0.70
CA GLU A 5 14.50 -5.42 -0.52
C GLU A 5 13.83 -5.96 -1.79
N SER A 6 13.38 -7.22 -1.78
CA SER A 6 12.61 -7.83 -2.88
C SER A 6 11.29 -7.10 -3.16
N LEU A 7 10.72 -6.42 -2.16
CA LEU A 7 9.47 -5.66 -2.29
C LEU A 7 9.70 -4.25 -2.84
N TYR A 8 10.92 -3.74 -2.84
CA TYR A 8 11.16 -2.35 -3.21
C TYR A 8 10.93 -2.10 -4.69
N GLY A 9 10.27 -1.00 -5.01
CA GLY A 9 10.02 -0.58 -6.39
C GLY A 9 8.80 0.33 -6.52
N ARG A 10 8.48 0.67 -7.77
CA ARG A 10 7.24 1.35 -8.14
C ARG A 10 6.22 0.32 -8.60
N TYR A 11 4.96 0.57 -8.26
CA TYR A 11 3.84 -0.29 -8.59
C TYR A 11 2.80 0.52 -9.36
N GLY A 12 2.52 0.10 -10.60
CA GLY A 12 1.58 0.73 -11.52
C GLY A 12 0.16 0.18 -11.38
N PRO A 13 -0.88 1.02 -11.51
CA PRO A 13 -2.26 0.63 -11.31
C PRO A 13 -2.73 -0.27 -12.44
N LYS A 14 -3.55 -1.28 -12.14
CA LYS A 14 -4.07 -2.24 -13.12
C LYS A 14 -2.96 -2.84 -14.00
N ARG A 15 -1.75 -2.95 -13.44
CA ARG A 15 -0.52 -3.43 -14.11
C ARG A 15 0.01 -2.54 -15.24
N ASP A 16 -0.35 -1.26 -15.24
CA ASP A 16 0.07 -0.29 -16.27
C ASP A 16 1.00 0.77 -15.66
N CYS A 17 2.30 0.60 -15.85
CA CYS A 17 3.32 1.49 -15.29
C CYS A 17 3.45 2.83 -16.00
N ALA A 18 2.75 3.05 -17.11
CA ALA A 18 2.63 4.37 -17.71
C ALA A 18 1.55 5.22 -17.04
N LYS A 19 0.74 4.63 -16.14
CA LYS A 19 -0.38 5.29 -15.47
C LYS A 19 -0.10 5.61 -14.02
N TYR A 20 -0.91 6.54 -13.52
CA TYR A 20 -1.00 6.96 -12.12
C TYR A 20 -2.42 6.70 -11.59
N PRO A 21 -2.62 6.62 -10.26
CA PRO A 21 -1.61 6.74 -9.20
C PRO A 21 -0.64 5.55 -9.20
N GLN A 22 0.58 5.76 -8.71
CA GLN A 22 1.54 4.70 -8.43
C GLN A 22 1.80 4.61 -6.93
N VAL A 23 2.20 3.42 -6.49
CA VAL A 23 2.69 3.21 -5.12
C VAL A 23 4.18 2.93 -5.19
N VAL A 24 4.95 3.61 -4.34
CA VAL A 24 6.40 3.41 -4.20
C VAL A 24 6.65 2.67 -2.91
N VAL A 25 7.37 1.56 -2.94
CA VAL A 25 7.82 0.82 -1.75
C VAL A 25 9.35 0.89 -1.71
N ASP A 26 9.93 1.28 -0.58
CA ASP A 26 11.38 1.36 -0.41
C ASP A 26 11.78 1.15 1.07
N ALA A 27 13.04 1.37 1.43
CA ALA A 27 13.52 1.15 2.78
C ALA A 27 12.83 2.02 3.86
N ALA A 28 12.17 3.12 3.50
CA ALA A 28 11.46 3.99 4.44
C ALA A 28 9.98 3.61 4.62
N GLY A 29 9.48 2.56 3.95
CA GLY A 29 8.07 2.18 3.97
C GLY A 29 7.47 2.23 2.59
N PHE A 30 6.39 2.99 2.44
CA PHE A 30 5.80 3.26 1.14
C PHE A 30 5.39 4.73 0.99
N ALA A 31 5.16 5.13 -0.25
CA ALA A 31 4.70 6.44 -0.62
C ALA A 31 3.68 6.38 -1.77
N LEU A 32 2.89 7.43 -1.88
CA LEU A 32 1.81 7.59 -2.82
C LEU A 32 2.17 8.65 -3.86
N ASP A 33 2.06 8.30 -5.14
CA ASP A 33 2.41 9.19 -6.24
C ASP A 33 1.22 9.34 -7.20
N GLN A 34 0.73 10.56 -7.40
CA GLN A 34 -0.34 10.85 -8.37
C GLN A 34 0.16 11.30 -9.74
N GLY A 35 1.49 11.36 -9.97
CA GLY A 35 2.06 11.82 -11.23
C GLY A 35 2.06 13.34 -11.40
N LYS A 36 1.83 14.08 -10.31
CA LYS A 36 1.81 15.55 -10.28
C LYS A 36 3.08 16.14 -9.65
N GLY A 37 4.17 15.38 -9.67
CA GLY A 37 5.47 15.79 -9.10
C GLY A 37 5.56 15.74 -7.56
N ARG A 38 4.46 15.43 -6.86
CA ARG A 38 4.46 15.22 -5.40
C ARG A 38 4.30 13.75 -5.07
N VAL A 39 5.30 13.22 -4.35
CA VAL A 39 5.27 11.89 -3.74
C VAL A 39 5.00 12.05 -2.24
N GLU A 40 3.83 11.59 -1.79
CA GLU A 40 3.42 11.67 -0.40
C GLU A 40 3.87 10.42 0.37
N ARG A 41 4.81 10.61 1.29
CA ARG A 41 5.34 9.53 2.12
C ARG A 41 4.38 9.21 3.26
N ALA A 42 4.10 7.93 3.50
CA ALA A 42 3.46 7.53 4.76
C ALA A 42 4.39 7.91 5.93
N ASN A 43 3.90 8.74 6.85
CA ASN A 43 4.68 9.30 7.96
C ASN A 43 4.89 8.27 9.10
N ARG A 44 3.91 7.40 9.36
CA ARG A 44 3.95 6.33 10.37
C ARG A 44 3.42 5.02 9.79
N PRO A 45 4.14 4.39 8.84
CA PRO A 45 3.74 3.08 8.34
C PRO A 45 4.00 2.03 9.42
N GLU A 46 2.96 1.34 9.85
CA GLU A 46 3.09 0.09 10.58
C GLU A 46 3.26 -1.06 9.60
N TYR A 47 4.21 -1.94 9.89
CA TYR A 47 4.43 -3.19 9.18
C TYR A 47 4.06 -4.33 10.11
N ALA A 48 3.00 -5.07 9.76
CA ALA A 48 2.45 -6.10 10.64
C ALA A 48 3.02 -7.48 10.29
N VAL A 49 4.05 -7.88 11.05
CA VAL A 49 4.81 -9.12 10.82
C VAL A 49 3.96 -10.38 10.99
N SER A 50 3.00 -10.38 11.91
CA SER A 50 2.15 -11.55 12.23
C SER A 50 0.71 -11.44 11.73
N TYR A 51 0.42 -10.48 10.85
CA TYR A 51 -0.95 -10.21 10.38
C TYR A 51 -1.60 -11.44 9.74
N PHE A 52 -0.81 -12.22 9.01
CA PHE A 52 -1.25 -13.45 8.34
C PHE A 52 -1.19 -14.70 9.25
N GLY A 53 -0.97 -14.52 10.55
CA GLY A 53 -0.78 -15.59 11.53
C GLY A 53 0.65 -15.63 12.08
N ALA A 54 0.81 -16.14 13.30
CA ALA A 54 2.11 -16.14 13.99
C ALA A 54 3.14 -17.10 13.37
N GLN A 55 2.70 -18.02 12.53
CA GLN A 55 3.51 -19.06 11.86
C GLN A 55 3.61 -18.80 10.36
N TYR A 56 3.26 -17.59 9.91
CA TYR A 56 3.28 -17.25 8.50
C TYR A 56 4.72 -17.11 7.99
N GLU A 57 5.06 -17.91 6.97
CA GLU A 57 6.39 -17.93 6.32
C GLU A 57 6.31 -17.51 4.83
N GLY A 58 5.17 -16.98 4.38
CA GLY A 58 5.00 -16.58 2.99
C GLY A 58 5.55 -15.18 2.66
N SER A 59 5.38 -14.76 1.41
CA SER A 59 5.91 -13.51 0.87
C SER A 59 4.95 -12.32 0.92
N ALA A 60 3.73 -12.50 1.46
CA ALA A 60 2.76 -11.42 1.56
C ALA A 60 3.08 -10.52 2.76
N HIS A 61 3.01 -9.21 2.54
CA HIS A 61 3.43 -8.21 3.52
C HIS A 61 2.38 -7.10 3.63
N ALA A 62 1.87 -6.85 4.83
CA ALA A 62 0.84 -5.85 5.08
C ALA A 62 1.44 -4.58 5.71
N PHE A 63 1.05 -3.43 5.16
CA PHE A 63 1.42 -2.09 5.61
C PHE A 63 0.18 -1.27 5.92
N PHE A 64 0.20 -0.61 7.08
CA PHE A 64 -0.88 0.25 7.58
C PHE A 64 -0.32 1.65 7.78
N PRO A 65 -0.69 2.61 6.93
CA PRO A 65 -0.32 4.00 7.13
C PRO A 65 -1.22 4.68 8.16
N TYR A 66 -0.62 5.28 9.18
CA TYR A 66 -1.31 6.19 10.09
C TYR A 66 -0.91 7.62 9.77
N TRP A 67 -1.64 8.26 8.86
CA TRP A 67 -1.44 9.68 8.62
C TRP A 67 -1.78 10.48 9.89
N ASP A 68 -1.13 11.63 10.05
CA ASP A 68 -1.32 12.51 11.21
C ASP A 68 -2.61 13.32 11.14
N ASP A 69 -3.59 12.89 10.33
CA ASP A 69 -4.94 13.40 10.42
C ASP A 69 -5.51 13.14 11.81
N ALA A 70 -6.30 14.10 12.30
CA ALA A 70 -6.79 14.17 13.68
C ALA A 70 -7.56 12.92 14.17
N SER A 71 -7.88 11.99 13.27
CA SER A 71 -8.55 10.72 13.58
C SER A 71 -7.62 9.63 14.12
N GLY A 72 -6.32 9.69 13.84
CA GLY A 72 -5.38 8.61 14.22
C GLY A 72 -5.71 7.24 13.61
N ALA A 73 -6.47 7.21 12.52
CA ALA A 73 -6.97 6.01 11.87
C ALA A 73 -6.24 5.72 10.55
N ALA A 74 -6.08 4.44 10.21
CA ALA A 74 -5.51 4.00 8.95
C ALA A 74 -6.58 3.99 7.85
N PRO A 75 -6.49 4.83 6.80
CA PRO A 75 -7.51 4.88 5.76
C PRO A 75 -7.60 3.59 4.96
N PHE A 76 -6.46 2.97 4.65
CA PHE A 76 -6.39 1.76 3.85
C PHE A 76 -5.23 0.87 4.31
N MET A 77 -5.26 -0.40 3.92
CA MET A 77 -4.16 -1.33 4.02
C MET A 77 -3.52 -1.51 2.64
N LEU A 78 -2.20 -1.68 2.63
CA LEU A 78 -1.44 -2.08 1.46
C LEU A 78 -0.86 -3.48 1.69
N THR A 79 -1.23 -4.43 0.84
CA THR A 79 -0.66 -5.79 0.85
C THR A 79 0.22 -5.98 -0.36
N VAL A 80 1.52 -6.19 -0.15
CA VAL A 80 2.45 -6.65 -1.19
C VAL A 80 2.39 -8.16 -1.28
N ASP A 81 2.52 -8.68 -2.51
CA ASP A 81 2.45 -10.09 -2.89
C ASP A 81 1.23 -10.87 -2.35
N PRO A 82 0.01 -10.30 -2.41
CA PRO A 82 -1.20 -10.97 -1.95
C PRO A 82 -1.38 -12.33 -2.64
N GLY A 83 -1.70 -13.35 -1.84
CA GLY A 83 -1.83 -14.72 -2.32
C GLY A 83 -0.52 -15.34 -2.82
N GLN A 84 0.62 -14.90 -2.30
CA GLN A 84 1.97 -15.37 -2.66
C GLN A 84 2.32 -15.10 -4.13
N LYS A 85 1.94 -13.93 -4.65
CA LYS A 85 2.19 -13.55 -6.05
C LYS A 85 3.21 -12.42 -6.13
N PRO A 86 4.51 -12.74 -6.33
CA PRO A 86 5.57 -11.74 -6.38
C PRO A 86 5.31 -10.59 -7.35
N GLY A 87 5.61 -9.39 -6.89
CA GLY A 87 5.47 -8.16 -7.68
C GLY A 87 4.03 -7.69 -7.84
N THR A 88 3.10 -8.15 -7.01
CA THR A 88 1.72 -7.64 -6.99
C THR A 88 1.45 -6.84 -5.72
N LEU A 89 0.49 -5.93 -5.76
CA LEU A 89 0.14 -5.11 -4.61
C LEU A 89 -1.35 -4.79 -4.64
N VAL A 90 -2.03 -4.91 -3.50
CA VAL A 90 -3.44 -4.52 -3.33
C VAL A 90 -3.53 -3.38 -2.34
N VAL A 91 -4.34 -2.39 -2.68
CA VAL A 91 -4.80 -1.33 -1.75
C VAL A 91 -6.28 -1.55 -1.48
N GLU A 92 -6.65 -1.63 -0.20
CA GLU A 92 -8.03 -1.89 0.26
C GLU A 92 -8.36 -1.04 1.49
N GLY A 93 -9.63 -0.66 1.67
CA GLY A 93 -10.05 0.11 2.85
C GLY A 93 -9.80 -0.65 4.15
N HIS A 94 -9.33 0.05 5.20
CA HIS A 94 -9.02 -0.54 6.51
C HIS A 94 -9.95 -0.02 7.60
N ASP A 95 -9.69 1.16 8.18
CA ASP A 95 -10.66 1.77 9.11
C ASP A 95 -11.76 2.49 8.32
N TYR A 96 -11.34 3.15 7.24
CA TYR A 96 -12.22 3.81 6.30
C TYR A 96 -12.56 2.91 5.12
N GLY A 97 -13.81 2.97 4.64
CA GLY A 97 -14.27 2.16 3.51
C GLY A 97 -14.45 0.66 3.82
N TRP A 98 -14.14 0.22 5.05
CA TRP A 98 -14.46 -1.12 5.55
C TRP A 98 -15.94 -1.22 5.94
N LYS A 99 -16.46 -2.46 6.01
CA LYS A 99 -17.88 -2.71 6.32
C LYS A 99 -18.25 -2.18 7.71
N GLY A 100 -19.10 -1.16 7.73
CA GLY A 100 -19.54 -0.49 8.97
C GLY A 100 -18.61 0.63 9.45
N GLY A 101 -17.50 0.88 8.75
CA GLY A 101 -16.60 2.01 9.02
C GLY A 101 -17.03 3.31 8.33
N PRO A 102 -16.36 4.44 8.61
CA PRO A 102 -16.61 5.70 7.93
C PRO A 102 -16.29 5.63 6.43
N PRO A 103 -16.90 6.49 5.59
CA PRO A 103 -16.62 6.51 4.17
C PRO A 103 -15.16 6.90 3.88
N MET A 104 -14.56 6.26 2.88
CA MET A 104 -13.20 6.57 2.43
C MET A 104 -13.06 8.04 1.98
N PRO A 105 -12.16 8.83 2.60
CA PRO A 105 -11.90 10.20 2.19
C PRO A 105 -11.52 10.30 0.71
N ALA A 106 -12.02 11.33 0.01
CA ALA A 106 -11.80 11.50 -1.43
C ALA A 106 -10.32 11.49 -1.82
N ARG A 107 -9.44 11.98 -0.93
CA ARG A 107 -7.99 12.01 -1.13
C ARG A 107 -7.32 10.64 -1.19
N TYR A 108 -8.01 9.54 -0.88
CA TYR A 108 -7.46 8.17 -0.91
C TYR A 108 -8.19 7.26 -1.91
N GLN A 109 -9.35 7.70 -2.43
CA GLN A 109 -10.14 6.97 -3.42
C GLN A 109 -9.36 6.56 -4.68
N PRO A 110 -8.46 7.40 -5.27
CA PRO A 110 -7.69 7.00 -6.44
C PRO A 110 -6.87 5.72 -6.25
N TRP A 111 -6.39 5.46 -5.03
CA TRP A 111 -5.53 4.32 -4.76
C TRP A 111 -6.33 3.01 -4.69
N LEU A 112 -7.52 3.06 -4.11
CA LEU A 112 -8.48 1.94 -4.14
C LEU A 112 -8.89 1.63 -5.59
N ALA A 113 -9.22 2.66 -6.38
CA ALA A 113 -9.65 2.50 -7.77
C ALA A 113 -8.53 1.99 -8.73
N GLY A 114 -7.27 2.25 -8.38
CA GLY A 114 -6.11 1.75 -9.12
C GLY A 114 -5.70 0.31 -8.79
N SER A 115 -6.20 -0.23 -7.67
CA SER A 115 -5.96 -1.61 -7.24
C SER A 115 -6.58 -2.64 -8.22
N PRO A 116 -5.94 -3.78 -8.49
CA PRO A 116 -4.61 -4.18 -8.04
C PRO A 116 -3.49 -3.49 -8.84
N TYR A 117 -2.33 -3.38 -8.20
CA TYR A 117 -1.11 -2.84 -8.79
C TYR A 117 -0.12 -3.97 -9.13
N ALA A 118 0.78 -3.71 -10.08
CA ALA A 118 1.93 -4.56 -10.34
C ALA A 118 3.23 -3.75 -10.35
N LYS A 119 4.29 -4.40 -9.89
CA LYS A 119 5.64 -3.86 -9.85
C LYS A 119 6.09 -3.53 -11.28
N CYS A 120 6.60 -2.33 -11.46
CA CYS A 120 7.11 -1.86 -12.72
C CYS A 120 8.47 -2.50 -13.02
N ALA A 121 8.74 -2.71 -14.31
CA ALA A 121 10.09 -3.02 -14.76
C ALA A 121 11.01 -1.86 -14.32
N GLY A 122 12.12 -2.20 -13.68
CA GLY A 122 13.15 -1.26 -13.28
C GLY A 122 14.00 -0.79 -14.45
#